data_AF-A0A7L4A3E2-F1
#
_entry.id   AF-A0A7L4A3E2-F1
#
_cell.length_a   1.000
_cell.length_b   1.000
_cell.length_c   1.000
_cell.angle_alpha   90.00
_cell.angle_beta   90.00
_cell.angle_gamma   90.00
#
_symmetry.space_group_name_H-M   'P 1'
#
loop_
_entity.id
_entity.type
_entity.pdbx_description
1 polymer ?
#
loop_
_entity_poly.entity_id
_entity_poly.type
_entity_poly.pdbx_seq_one_letter_code
_entity_poly.pdbx_strand_id
1 'polypeptide(L)' 'QVKPQFESKENKTYDIFKAIVYKTQVVAGINYFIKVQVCDDDYVHLRVFESLPHENQGPSLVSFQTGKTRDDPLTYF' A
#
# COMPACT_ATOMS: atom_id res chain seq x y z
N GLN A 1 -6.01 -8.10 3.54
CA GLN A 1 -6.33 -7.18 4.67
C GLN A 1 -6.20 -5.71 4.31
N VAL A 2 -5.21 -5.30 3.51
CA VAL A 2 -5.02 -3.87 3.14
C VAL A 2 -6.00 -3.40 2.06
N LYS A 3 -6.32 -4.23 1.05
CA LYS A 3 -7.24 -3.87 -0.04
C LYS A 3 -8.58 -3.28 0.44
N PRO A 4 -9.33 -3.93 1.37
CA PRO A 4 -10.59 -3.36 1.86
C PRO A 4 -10.42 -2.01 2.58
N GLN A 5 -9.30 -1.82 3.30
CA GLN A 5 -9.01 -0.54 3.96
C GLN A 5 -8.77 0.58 2.95
N PHE A 6 -8.09 0.26 1.84
CA PHE A 6 -7.85 1.18 0.74
C PHE A 6 -9.14 1.53 0.01
N GLU A 7 -9.90 0.53 -0.43
CA GLU A 7 -11.17 0.70 -1.14
C GLU A 7 -12.18 1.51 -0.33
N SER A 8 -12.25 1.28 0.99
CA SER A 8 -13.10 2.04 1.87
C SER A 8 -12.67 3.51 2.01
N LYS A 9 -11.37 3.82 2.02
CA LYS A 9 -10.87 5.20 2.10
C LYS A 9 -10.99 5.95 0.76
N GLU A 10 -10.90 5.24 -0.36
CA GLU A 10 -11.08 5.82 -1.69
C GLU A 10 -12.55 5.87 -2.15
N ASN A 11 -13.44 5.16 -1.45
CA ASN A 11 -14.85 4.98 -1.84
C ASN A 11 -14.99 4.40 -3.26
N LYS A 12 -14.15 3.41 -3.57
CA LYS A 12 -14.08 2.75 -4.89
C LYS A 12 -13.57 1.33 -4.71
N THR A 13 -14.10 0.39 -5.51
CA THR A 13 -13.60 -0.99 -5.58
C THR A 13 -12.68 -1.20 -6.77
N TYR A 14 -11.78 -2.18 -6.66
CA TYR A 14 -10.82 -2.52 -7.70
C TYR A 14 -10.83 -4.00 -8.00
N ASP A 15 -11.00 -4.38 -9.26
CA ASP A 15 -10.90 -5.78 -9.67
C ASP A 15 -9.45 -6.27 -9.63
N ILE A 16 -8.51 -5.42 -10.06
CA ILE A 16 -7.08 -5.68 -10.02
C ILE A 16 -6.50 -5.04 -8.77
N PHE A 17 -5.69 -5.78 -8.01
CA PHE A 17 -4.97 -5.24 -6.86
C PHE A 17 -3.66 -6.01 -6.64
N LYS A 18 -2.71 -5.78 -7.55
CA LYS A 18 -1.48 -6.58 -7.64
C LYS A 18 -0.27 -5.77 -7.17
N ALA A 19 0.40 -6.22 -6.11
CA ALA A 19 1.67 -5.63 -5.69
C ALA A 19 2.77 -5.92 -6.73
N ILE A 20 3.53 -4.90 -7.11
CA ILE A 20 4.56 -4.97 -8.16
C ILE A 20 5.96 -4.79 -7.58
N VAL A 21 6.14 -3.78 -6.74
CA VAL A 21 7.41 -3.47 -6.06
C VAL A 21 7.09 -3.00 -4.65
N TYR A 22 7.96 -3.30 -3.69
CA TYR A 22 7.90 -2.72 -2.36
C TYR A 22 9.26 -2.23 -1.87
N LYS A 23 9.23 -1.32 -0.91
CA LYS A 23 10.35 -0.87 -0.09
C LYS A 23 9.95 -0.96 1.38
N THR A 24 10.93 -1.10 2.26
CA THR A 24 10.71 -1.14 3.70
C THR A 24 11.40 0.03 4.40
N GLN A 25 10.87 0.37 5.56
CA GLN A 25 11.49 1.27 6.53
C GLN A 25 11.23 0.69 7.92
N VAL A 26 12.31 0.35 8.64
CA VAL A 26 12.23 -0.19 10.01
C VAL A 26 11.96 0.95 10.99
N VAL A 27 11.01 0.72 11.90
CA VAL A 27 10.63 1.59 13.02
C VAL A 27 10.39 0.71 14.26
N ALA A 28 9.58 1.14 15.24
CA ALA A 28 8.96 0.21 16.19
C ALA A 28 7.87 -0.64 15.48
N GLY A 29 8.31 -1.48 14.54
CA GLY A 29 7.48 -2.11 13.50
C GLY A 29 8.12 -1.93 12.13
N ILE A 30 7.35 -2.15 11.05
CA ILE A 30 7.84 -1.99 9.67
C ILE A 30 6.82 -1.16 8.87
N ASN A 31 7.27 -0.08 8.26
CA ASN A 31 6.54 0.58 7.19
C ASN A 31 6.89 -0.09 5.86
N TYR A 32 5.89 -0.64 5.17
CA TYR A 32 5.98 -1.05 3.78
C TYR A 32 5.45 0.06 2.88
N PHE A 33 6.25 0.43 1.90
CA PHE A 33 5.83 1.24 0.77
C PHE A 33 5.61 0.27 -0.38
N ILE A 34 4.43 0.24 -0.97
CA ILE A 34 4.04 -0.79 -1.94
C ILE A 34 3.46 -0.11 -3.18
N LYS A 35 4.04 -0.39 -4.35
CA LYS A 35 3.45 -0.04 -5.64
C LYS A 35 2.47 -1.13 -6.05
N VAL A 36 1.20 -0.77 -6.22
CA VAL A 36 0.12 -1.69 -6.54
C VAL A 36 -0.51 -1.29 -7.86
N GLN A 37 -0.60 -2.23 -8.79
CA GLN A 37 -1.37 -2.08 -10.02
C GLN A 37 -2.85 -2.24 -9.70
N VAL A 38 -3.67 -1.30 -10.17
CA VAL A 38 -5.12 -1.26 -9.94
C VAL A 38 -5.96 -1.23 -11.22
N CYS A 39 -5.33 -0.93 -12.36
CA CYS A 39 -5.83 -1.12 -13.72
C CYS A 39 -4.64 -1.40 -14.67
N ASP A 40 -4.86 -1.48 -15.97
CA ASP A 40 -3.78 -1.75 -16.94
C ASP A 40 -2.64 -0.71 -16.83
N ASP A 41 -2.99 0.58 -16.84
CA ASP A 41 -2.04 1.69 -16.75
C ASP A 41 -2.17 2.55 -15.48
N ASP A 42 -2.99 2.12 -14.51
CA ASP A 42 -3.23 2.83 -13.25
C ASP A 42 -2.63 2.08 -12.05
N TYR A 43 -1.94 2.84 -11.22
CA TYR A 43 -1.18 2.36 -10.07
C TYR A 43 -1.47 3.25 -8.85
N VAL A 44 -1.31 2.64 -7.69
CA VAL A 44 -1.38 3.33 -6.40
C VAL A 44 -0.15 2.99 -5.59
N HIS A 45 0.32 3.95 -4.81
CA HIS A 45 1.39 3.71 -3.83
C HIS A 45 0.75 3.67 -2.45
N LEU A 46 0.97 2.59 -1.71
CA LEU A 46 0.45 2.40 -0.36
C LEU A 46 1.57 2.49 0.65
N ARG A 47 1.29 3.11 1.80
CA ARG A 47 2.10 2.98 3.01
C ARG A 47 1.33 2.14 4.01
N VAL A 48 1.86 0.97 4.31
CA VAL A 48 1.27 -0.01 5.22
C VAL A 48 2.18 -0.17 6.43
N PHE A 49 1.61 -0.08 7.62
CA PHE A 49 2.34 -0.35 8.86
C PHE A 49 2.04 -1.77 9.34
N GLU A 50 3.10 -2.54 9.53
CA GLU A 50 3.10 -3.82 10.23
C GLU A 50 3.69 -3.60 11.62
N SER A 51 2.90 -3.95 12.63
CA SER A 51 3.26 -3.89 14.05
C SER A 51 4.34 -4.92 14.40
N LEU A 52 4.88 -4.83 15.62
CA LEU A 52 5.84 -5.82 16.08
C LEU A 52 5.17 -7.19 16.28
N PRO A 53 5.89 -8.32 16.08
CA PRO A 53 5.28 -9.66 16.12
C PRO A 53 4.48 -9.99 17.39
N HIS A 54 4.86 -9.41 18.54
CA HIS A 54 4.20 -9.66 19.83
C HIS A 54 2.90 -8.87 20.02
N GLU A 55 2.65 -7.84 19.21
CA GLU A 55 1.44 -7.01 19.29
C GLU A 55 0.23 -7.71 18.65
N ASN A 56 0.46 -8.76 17.85
CA ASN A 56 -0.58 -9.56 17.19
C ASN A 56 -1.62 -8.73 16.42
N GLN A 57 -1.22 -7.56 15.91
CA GLN A 57 -2.07 -6.73 15.07
C GLN A 57 -1.79 -7.02 13.59
N GLY A 58 -2.83 -6.96 12.76
CA GLY A 58 -2.67 -7.08 11.31
C GLY A 58 -2.11 -5.80 10.69
N PRO A 59 -1.65 -5.86 9.41
CA PRO A 59 -1.21 -4.69 8.67
C PRO A 59 -2.30 -3.64 8.53
N SER A 60 -1.92 -2.38 8.72
CA SER A 60 -2.80 -1.21 8.67
C SER A 60 -2.38 -0.25 7.55
N LEU A 61 -3.35 0.24 6.78
CA LEU A 61 -3.11 1.25 5.76
C LEU A 61 -2.94 2.62 6.42
N VAL A 62 -1.71 3.14 6.41
CA VAL A 62 -1.35 4.44 6.98
C VAL A 62 -1.77 5.56 6.04
N SER A 63 -1.27 5.53 4.80
CA SER A 63 -1.51 6.53 3.77
C SER A 63 -1.41 5.92 2.37
N PHE A 64 -1.83 6.66 1.35
CA PHE A 64 -1.77 6.23 -0.04
C PHE A 64 -1.67 7.41 -1.00
N GLN A 65 -1.22 7.14 -2.22
CA GLN A 65 -1.22 8.04 -3.36
C GLN A 65 -1.88 7.34 -4.55
N THR A 66 -2.80 8.02 -5.23
CA THR A 66 -3.51 7.53 -6.42
C THR A 66 -3.01 8.20 -7.70
N GLY A 67 -3.48 7.73 -8.87
CA GLY A 67 -3.13 8.32 -10.16
C GLY A 67 -1.66 8.16 -10.52
N LYS A 68 -1.03 7.06 -10.10
CA LYS A 68 0.35 6.73 -10.46
C LYS A 68 0.36 5.89 -11.72
N THR A 69 1.49 5.93 -12.39
CA THR A 69 1.79 5.15 -13.59
C THR A 69 2.77 4.02 -13.26
N ARG A 70 3.00 3.13 -14.22
CA ARG A 70 4.00 2.06 -14.12
C ARG A 70 5.43 2.58 -13.90
N ASP A 71 5.75 3.77 -14.41
CA ASP A 71 7.12 4.30 -14.38
C ASP A 71 7.39 5.23 -13.19
N ASP A 72 6.33 5.65 -12.47
CA ASP A 72 6.50 6.47 -11.27
C ASP A 72 7.37 5.76 -10.21
N PRO A 73 8.42 6.41 -9.68
CA PRO A 73 9.27 5.80 -8.69
C PRO A 73 8.51 5.61 -7.37
N LEU A 74 8.72 4.46 -6.72
CA LEU A 74 8.21 4.25 -5.36
C LEU A 74 9.10 4.99 -4.36
N THR A 75 8.64 6.13 -3.86
CA THR A 75 9.34 6.96 -2.87
C THR A 75 8.71 6.86 -1.48
N TYR A 76 9.40 7.36 -0.46
CA TYR A 76 8.82 7.51 0.89
C TYR A 76 7.85 8.71 0.93
N PHE A 77 6.74 8.57 1.65
CA PHE A 77 5.68 9.57 1.85
C PHE A 77 4.88 9.32 3.13
#